data_AF-A0A9D2TLL2-F1
#
_entry.id   AF-A0A9D2TLL2-F1
#
_cell.length_a   1.000
_cell.length_b   1.000
_cell.length_c   1.000
_cell.angle_alpha   90.00
_cell.angle_beta   90.00
_cell.angle_gamma   90.00
#
_symmetry.space_group_name_H-M   'P 1'
#
loop_
_entity.id
_entity.type
_entity.pdbx_description
1 polymer ?
#
loop_
_entity_poly.entity_id
_entity_poly.type
_entity_poly.pdbx_seq_one_letter_code
_entity_poly.pdbx_strand_id
1 'polypeptide(L)'
;MKKHLFILSAAYSCLIFCCSCGQSAPSEEPTRLSVSTASNSAEVDVDLTQISDTVRFAELYNITLDPKSYEGKTIRMSGQFREFPYLEGGQTYYAVVVQDAGACCIQGLEVVLDEESTASYPENDSMVTVEGTLETYESGTIVYSRLRVNEFQINESGS
;
A
#
# COMPACT_ATOMS: atom_id res chain seq x y z
N MET A 1 -57.49 0.93 26.06
CA MET A 1 -58.40 1.28 24.93
C MET A 1 -57.87 2.53 24.24
N LYS A 2 -57.97 2.59 22.90
CA LYS A 2 -57.30 3.50 21.92
C LYS A 2 -55.86 3.05 21.64
N LYS A 3 -55.57 2.14 20.68
CA LYS A 3 -55.78 2.13 19.22
C LYS A 3 -55.18 3.37 18.54
N HIS A 4 -54.11 3.18 17.77
CA HIS A 4 -53.75 3.77 16.46
C HIS A 4 -52.26 3.42 16.22
N LEU A 5 -51.88 2.37 15.49
CA LEU A 5 -52.09 2.02 14.07
C LEU A 5 -51.31 2.92 13.10
N PHE A 6 -50.13 2.43 12.69
CA PHE A 6 -49.43 2.64 11.41
C PHE A 6 -48.65 1.32 11.17
N ILE A 7 -49.15 0.28 10.48
CA ILE A 7 -49.36 0.08 9.03
C ILE A 7 -48.06 0.38 8.24
N LEU A 8 -47.23 -0.66 8.02
CA LEU A 8 -47.11 -1.51 6.80
C LEU A 8 -46.34 -0.83 5.66
N SER A 9 -45.11 -1.27 5.37
CA SER A 9 -44.71 -2.07 4.19
C SER A 9 -43.59 -1.30 3.47
N ALA A 10 -42.65 -1.86 2.71
CA ALA A 10 -42.61 -3.14 2.02
C ALA A 10 -41.14 -3.57 1.84
N ALA A 11 -40.93 -4.88 1.83
CA ALA A 11 -39.77 -5.49 1.20
C ALA A 11 -39.71 -5.07 -0.27
N TYR A 12 -38.53 -4.70 -0.76
CA TYR A 12 -38.23 -4.75 -2.20
C TYR A 12 -36.89 -5.45 -2.41
N SER A 13 -37.02 -6.75 -2.56
CA SER A 13 -36.07 -7.63 -3.24
C SER A 13 -35.83 -7.09 -4.66
N CYS A 14 -34.57 -6.86 -5.00
CA CYS A 14 -34.13 -6.82 -6.40
C CYS A 14 -32.97 -7.80 -6.54
N LEU A 15 -33.33 -9.07 -6.67
CA LEU A 15 -32.49 -10.12 -7.22
C LEU A 15 -32.74 -10.19 -8.74
N ILE A 16 -31.65 -10.41 -9.48
CA ILE A 16 -31.54 -10.90 -10.87
C ILE A 16 -31.49 -9.81 -11.97
N PHE A 17 -30.29 -9.65 -12.56
CA PHE A 17 -30.13 -9.92 -13.99
C PHE A 17 -28.71 -10.36 -14.33
N CYS A 18 -28.63 -11.50 -15.03
CA CYS A 18 -27.44 -12.13 -15.58
C CYS A 18 -27.42 -11.85 -17.09
N CYS A 19 -26.27 -11.49 -17.66
CA CYS A 19 -25.93 -11.51 -19.10
C CYS A 19 -24.42 -11.20 -19.19
N SER A 20 -23.47 -12.10 -19.46
CA SER A 20 -23.22 -13.03 -20.59
C SER A 20 -22.75 -12.37 -21.90
N CYS A 21 -21.53 -12.76 -22.32
CA CYS A 21 -20.81 -12.60 -23.61
C CYS A 21 -20.51 -11.16 -24.10
N GLY A 22 -19.37 -10.84 -24.72
CA GLY A 22 -18.23 -11.60 -25.23
C GLY A 22 -17.38 -10.73 -26.19
N GLN A 23 -16.09 -11.11 -26.38
CA GLN A 23 -15.12 -10.80 -27.47
C GLN A 23 -14.93 -9.32 -27.94
N SER A 24 -13.73 -8.74 -28.08
CA SER A 24 -12.65 -9.12 -29.02
C SER A 24 -11.40 -8.23 -28.82
N ALA A 25 -10.20 -8.77 -29.09
CA ALA A 25 -8.93 -8.06 -29.38
C ALA A 25 -9.01 -7.36 -30.79
N PRO A 26 -8.05 -6.55 -31.33
CA PRO A 26 -6.59 -6.61 -31.15
C PRO A 26 -5.80 -5.25 -31.19
N SER A 27 -4.47 -5.35 -31.04
CA SER A 27 -3.46 -4.77 -31.96
C SER A 27 -2.42 -3.80 -31.37
N GLU A 28 -1.18 -4.25 -31.53
CA GLU A 28 0.07 -3.54 -31.80
C GLU A 28 0.95 -2.97 -30.66
N GLU A 29 2.19 -3.50 -30.69
CA GLU A 29 3.42 -3.13 -30.00
C GLU A 29 3.78 -1.64 -30.17
N PRO A 30 4.64 -1.14 -29.27
CA PRO A 30 5.91 -0.68 -29.80
C PRO A 30 7.09 -1.29 -29.04
N THR A 31 7.93 -1.98 -29.81
CA THR A 31 9.34 -2.20 -29.52
C THR A 31 9.97 -0.94 -28.93
N ARG A 32 10.55 -1.02 -27.73
CA ARG A 32 11.58 -0.07 -27.28
C ARG A 32 12.90 -0.81 -27.07
N LEU A 33 13.78 -0.62 -28.03
CA LEU A 33 15.20 -0.89 -27.92
C LEU A 33 15.86 0.13 -26.99
N SER A 34 16.67 -0.43 -26.08
CA SER A 34 18.04 -0.02 -25.75
C SER A 34 18.33 1.00 -24.64
N VAL A 35 18.98 0.43 -23.61
CA VAL A 35 20.28 0.79 -23.01
C VAL A 35 20.33 1.92 -21.96
N SER A 36 20.44 1.43 -20.71
CA SER A 36 21.42 1.72 -19.65
C SER A 36 21.63 3.16 -19.18
N THR A 37 21.27 3.36 -17.91
CA THR A 37 22.18 3.96 -16.94
C THR A 37 22.21 3.07 -15.71
N ALA A 38 23.34 2.43 -15.44
CA ALA A 38 23.58 1.69 -14.22
C ALA A 38 23.66 2.68 -13.05
N SER A 39 22.54 2.96 -12.40
CA SER A 39 22.54 3.04 -10.94
C SER A 39 22.56 1.60 -10.44
N ASN A 40 23.36 1.30 -9.42
CA ASN A 40 23.19 0.06 -8.65
C ASN A 40 21.86 0.16 -7.88
N SER A 41 20.72 0.22 -8.57
CA SER A 41 19.46 -0.14 -7.93
C SER A 41 19.57 -1.63 -7.66
N ALA A 42 19.53 -2.03 -6.40
CA ALA A 42 19.28 -3.41 -6.08
C ALA A 42 18.06 -3.87 -6.89
N GLU A 43 18.12 -5.08 -7.43
CA GLU A 43 16.97 -5.64 -8.13
C GLU A 43 15.76 -5.61 -7.18
N VAL A 44 14.68 -4.94 -7.58
CA VAL A 44 13.48 -4.84 -6.76
C VAL A 44 12.70 -6.14 -6.91
N ASP A 45 12.63 -6.91 -5.83
CA ASP A 45 11.90 -8.18 -5.78
C ASP A 45 10.39 -7.99 -5.90
N VAL A 46 9.85 -6.94 -5.27
CA VAL A 46 8.41 -6.65 -5.23
C VAL A 46 8.18 -5.17 -5.53
N ASP A 47 7.86 -4.87 -6.79
CA ASP A 47 7.55 -3.50 -7.23
C ASP A 47 6.04 -3.25 -7.23
N LEU A 48 5.55 -2.66 -6.16
CA LEU A 48 4.14 -2.34 -5.98
C LEU A 48 3.69 -1.11 -6.80
N THR A 49 4.62 -0.38 -7.41
CA THR A 49 4.31 0.81 -8.24
C THR A 49 3.81 0.44 -9.63
N GLN A 50 4.09 -0.79 -10.08
CA GLN A 50 3.75 -1.28 -11.43
C GLN A 50 2.43 -2.06 -11.49
N ILE A 51 1.70 -2.11 -10.37
CA ILE A 51 0.41 -2.80 -10.25
C ILE A 51 -0.71 -1.82 -9.87
N SER A 52 -1.95 -2.21 -10.15
CA SER A 52 -3.12 -1.39 -9.84
C SER A 52 -3.28 -1.17 -8.34
N ASP A 53 -3.95 -0.08 -7.95
CA ASP A 53 -4.12 0.27 -6.53
C ASP A 53 -4.81 -0.84 -5.72
N THR A 54 -5.79 -1.53 -6.32
CA THR A 54 -6.46 -2.68 -5.67
C THR A 54 -5.51 -3.84 -5.41
N VAL A 55 -4.65 -4.18 -6.38
CA VAL A 55 -3.69 -5.28 -6.22
C VAL A 55 -2.58 -4.86 -5.26
N ARG A 56 -2.13 -3.60 -5.31
CA ARG A 56 -1.19 -3.01 -4.35
C ARG A 56 -1.70 -3.12 -2.92
N PHE A 57 -2.95 -2.72 -2.68
CA PHE A 57 -3.59 -2.82 -1.37
C PHE A 57 -3.63 -4.27 -0.88
N ALA A 58 -4.06 -5.21 -1.73
CA ALA A 58 -4.10 -6.63 -1.40
C ALA A 58 -2.69 -7.21 -1.12
N GLU A 59 -1.67 -6.77 -1.85
CA GLU A 59 -0.31 -7.26 -1.65
C GLU A 59 0.31 -6.75 -0.34
N LEU A 60 0.04 -5.50 0.05
CA LEU A 60 0.42 -4.99 1.37
C LEU A 60 -0.28 -5.76 2.51
N TYR A 61 -1.52 -6.20 2.27
CA TYR A 61 -2.22 -7.07 3.21
C TYR A 61 -1.57 -8.47 3.28
N ASN A 62 -1.16 -9.05 2.15
CA ASN A 62 -0.43 -10.33 2.13
C ASN A 62 0.89 -10.26 2.89
N ILE A 63 1.65 -9.17 2.74
CA ILE A 63 2.89 -8.94 3.51
C ILE A 63 2.61 -8.94 5.02
N THR A 64 1.47 -8.38 5.44
CA THR A 64 1.08 -8.36 6.86
C THR A 64 0.68 -9.76 7.37
N LEU A 65 0.06 -10.57 6.51
CA LEU A 65 -0.36 -11.93 6.87
C LEU A 65 0.80 -12.91 6.99
N ASP A 66 1.81 -12.78 6.12
CA ASP A 66 2.98 -13.66 6.10
C ASP A 66 4.28 -12.87 5.89
N PRO A 67 4.69 -12.05 6.88
CA PRO A 67 5.85 -11.17 6.73
C PRO A 67 7.15 -11.93 6.51
N LYS A 68 7.23 -13.18 6.98
CA LYS A 68 8.42 -14.04 6.83
C LYS A 68 8.67 -14.46 5.39
N SER A 69 7.64 -14.62 4.57
CA SER A 69 7.80 -14.91 3.13
C SER A 69 8.38 -13.74 2.33
N TYR A 70 8.38 -12.53 2.91
CA TYR A 70 8.93 -11.32 2.30
C TYR A 70 10.25 -10.87 2.94
N GLU A 71 10.71 -11.52 4.01
CA GLU A 71 11.92 -11.13 4.73
C GLU A 71 13.15 -11.12 3.82
N GLY A 72 13.89 -10.01 3.84
CA GLY A 72 15.07 -9.78 2.99
C GLY A 72 14.76 -9.33 1.56
N LYS A 73 13.49 -9.27 1.14
CA LYS A 73 13.12 -8.75 -0.18
C LYS A 73 13.25 -7.24 -0.24
N THR A 74 13.68 -6.73 -1.39
CA THR A 74 13.60 -5.30 -1.71
C THR A 74 12.20 -4.98 -2.23
N ILE A 75 11.50 -4.08 -1.55
CA ILE A 75 10.15 -3.66 -1.87
C ILE A 75 10.18 -2.20 -2.31
N ARG A 76 9.50 -1.89 -3.42
CA ARG A 76 9.25 -0.52 -3.86
C ARG A 76 7.75 -0.23 -3.81
N MET A 77 7.36 0.85 -3.16
CA MET A 77 5.95 1.26 -3.08
C MET A 77 5.77 2.77 -3.13
N SER A 78 4.67 3.22 -3.74
CA SER A 78 4.24 4.61 -3.70
C SER A 78 3.02 4.75 -2.79
N GLY A 79 3.04 5.77 -1.94
CA GLY A 79 1.99 6.03 -0.95
C GLY A 79 2.21 7.34 -0.22
N GLN A 80 1.32 7.62 0.72
CA GLN A 80 1.41 8.79 1.59
C GLN A 80 2.33 8.47 2.76
N PHE A 81 3.32 9.33 3.01
CA PHE A 81 4.14 9.26 4.22
C PHE A 81 3.33 9.75 5.43
N ARG A 82 3.34 8.97 6.51
CA ARG A 82 2.53 9.24 7.70
C ARG A 82 3.30 9.03 8.98
N GLU A 83 3.12 9.96 9.91
CA GLU A 83 3.64 9.90 11.27
C GLU A 83 2.55 9.40 12.24
N PHE A 84 2.92 8.47 13.11
CA PHE A 84 2.07 7.90 14.14
C PHE A 84 2.71 8.15 15.52
N PRO A 85 2.43 9.31 16.14
CA PRO A 85 2.97 9.64 17.45
C PRO A 85 2.35 8.77 18.54
N TYR A 86 3.18 8.25 19.45
CA TYR A 86 2.69 7.53 20.61
C TYR A 86 2.17 8.51 21.68
N LEU A 87 0.93 8.32 22.14
CA LEU A 87 0.22 9.28 22.99
C LEU A 87 0.85 9.51 24.38
N GLU A 88 1.69 8.60 24.86
CA GLU A 88 2.31 8.65 26.20
C GLU A 88 3.84 8.90 26.16
N GLY A 89 4.35 9.55 25.10
CA GLY A 89 5.78 9.88 25.00
C GLY A 89 6.68 8.71 24.59
N GLY A 90 6.08 7.68 23.98
CA GLY A 90 6.81 6.58 23.33
C GLY A 90 7.38 6.99 21.97
N GLN A 91 8.03 6.03 21.31
CA GLN A 91 8.61 6.21 19.98
C GLN A 91 7.52 6.57 18.94
N THR A 92 7.76 7.60 18.13
CA THR A 92 6.97 7.88 16.93
C THR A 92 7.30 6.84 15.86
N TYR A 93 6.26 6.28 15.25
CA TYR A 93 6.39 5.37 14.12
C TYR A 93 6.11 6.10 12.81
N TYR A 94 6.81 5.70 11.76
CA TYR A 94 6.69 6.27 10.43
C TYR A 94 6.26 5.17 9.47
N ALA A 95 5.36 5.46 8.56
CA ALA A 95 4.94 4.49 7.55
C ALA A 95 4.68 5.16 6.20
N VAL A 96 4.79 4.38 5.14
CA VAL A 96 4.21 4.73 3.83
C VAL A 96 2.93 3.93 3.67
N VAL A 97 1.82 4.63 3.48
CA VAL A 97 0.48 4.04 3.47
C VAL A 97 -0.25 4.30 2.16
N VAL A 98 -1.15 3.39 1.84
CA VAL A 98 -2.11 3.50 0.75
C VAL A 98 -3.51 3.32 1.31
N GLN A 99 -4.49 3.84 0.59
CA GLN A 99 -5.89 3.63 0.88
C GLN A 99 -6.51 2.70 -0.15
N ASP A 100 -7.54 1.97 0.25
CA ASP A 100 -8.37 1.23 -0.70
C ASP A 100 -9.14 2.19 -1.62
N ALA A 101 -9.82 1.65 -2.64
CA ALA A 101 -10.60 2.46 -3.58
C ALA A 101 -11.73 3.26 -2.89
N GLY A 102 -12.20 2.80 -1.71
CA GLY A 102 -13.21 3.49 -0.91
C GLY A 102 -12.66 4.57 0.03
N ALA A 103 -11.33 4.73 0.14
CA ALA A 103 -10.68 5.64 1.07
C ALA A 103 -11.11 5.48 2.54
N CYS A 104 -11.49 4.26 2.94
CA CYS A 104 -11.94 3.97 4.30
C CYS A 104 -11.03 2.97 5.02
N CYS A 105 -10.21 2.22 4.27
CA CYS A 105 -9.21 1.32 4.81
C CYS A 105 -7.81 1.79 4.44
N ILE A 106 -6.89 1.74 5.40
CA ILE A 106 -5.49 2.10 5.22
C ILE A 106 -4.65 0.83 5.37
N GLN A 107 -3.73 0.62 4.45
CA GLN A 107 -2.70 -0.40 4.55
C GLN A 107 -1.34 0.23 4.27
N GLY A 108 -0.26 -0.27 4.86
CA GLY A 108 1.07 0.29 4.63
C GLY A 108 2.16 -0.52 5.29
N LEU A 109 3.39 -0.03 5.13
CA LEU A 109 4.57 -0.60 5.76
C LEU A 109 5.24 0.45 6.64
N GLU A 110 5.60 0.04 7.86
CA GLU A 110 6.50 0.82 8.71
C GLU A 110 7.82 1.04 7.97
N VAL A 111 8.40 2.23 8.10
CA VAL A 111 9.68 2.58 7.48
C VAL A 111 10.65 3.05 8.55
N VAL A 112 11.89 2.58 8.45
CA VAL A 112 13.00 2.98 9.32
C VAL A 112 14.21 3.37 8.49
N LEU A 113 14.81 4.51 8.84
CA LEU A 113 16.12 4.89 8.32
C LEU A 113 17.22 4.12 9.06
N ASP A 114 18.35 3.89 8.38
CA ASP A 114 19.55 3.39 9.05
C ASP A 114 20.09 4.42 10.06
N GLU A 115 20.71 3.96 11.14
CA GLU A 115 21.30 4.85 12.17
C GLU A 115 22.43 5.71 11.58
N GLU A 116 23.15 5.18 10.60
CA GLU A 116 24.24 5.88 9.89
C GLU A 116 23.73 6.69 8.68
N SER A 117 22.42 6.69 8.42
CA SER A 117 21.83 7.41 7.30
C SER A 117 21.83 8.92 7.54
N THR A 118 22.26 9.70 6.55
CA THR A 118 22.10 11.15 6.54
C THR A 118 20.73 11.59 6.03
N ALA A 119 19.88 10.66 5.61
CA ALA A 119 18.54 10.97 5.13
C ALA A 119 17.65 11.47 6.28
N SER A 120 16.63 12.25 5.93
CA SER A 120 15.57 12.65 6.85
C SER A 120 14.25 12.08 6.36
N TYR A 121 13.33 11.84 7.29
CA TYR A 121 11.97 11.46 6.94
C TYR A 121 11.30 12.59 6.13
N PRO A 122 10.46 12.25 5.13
CA PRO A 122 9.63 13.22 4.42
C PRO A 122 8.68 13.96 5.36
N GLU A 123 8.13 15.10 4.91
CA GLU A 123 7.07 15.79 5.64
C GLU A 123 5.82 14.90 5.72
N ASN A 124 5.14 14.88 6.88
CA ASN A 124 3.88 14.18 7.04
C ASN A 124 2.89 14.53 5.92
N ASP A 125 2.14 13.53 5.45
CA ASP A 125 1.19 13.59 4.34
C ASP A 125 1.79 13.78 2.93
N SER A 126 3.12 13.82 2.78
CA SER A 126 3.78 13.85 1.47
C SER A 126 3.52 12.57 0.67
N MET A 127 3.28 12.70 -0.63
CA MET A 127 3.30 11.54 -1.53
C MET A 127 4.75 11.17 -1.83
N VAL A 128 5.10 9.92 -1.59
CA VAL A 128 6.48 9.42 -1.76
C VAL A 128 6.49 8.08 -2.44
N THR A 129 7.60 7.78 -3.11
CA THR A 129 7.98 6.43 -3.48
C THR A 129 9.13 6.01 -2.57
N VAL A 130 8.95 4.90 -1.86
CA VAL A 130 9.98 4.33 -0.98
C VAL A 130 10.50 3.03 -1.60
N GLU A 131 11.81 2.85 -1.53
CA GLU A 131 12.47 1.57 -1.73
C GLU A 131 13.18 1.16 -0.43
N GLY A 132 12.99 -0.08 -0.01
CA GLY A 132 13.64 -0.59 1.17
C GLY A 132 13.65 -2.11 1.25
N THR A 133 14.51 -2.63 2.11
CA THR A 133 14.59 -4.07 2.40
C THR A 133 13.62 -4.41 3.51
N LEU A 134 12.77 -5.41 3.30
CA LEU A 134 11.81 -5.84 4.33
C LEU A 134 12.53 -6.61 5.44
N GLU A 135 12.42 -6.08 6.65
CA GLU A 135 12.84 -6.71 7.90
C GLU A 135 11.60 -7.12 8.69
N THR A 136 11.77 -8.14 9.54
CA THR A 136 10.75 -8.48 10.52
C THR A 136 11.27 -8.33 11.94
N TYR A 137 10.37 -8.04 12.87
CA TYR A 137 10.68 -7.98 14.30
C TYR A 137 9.51 -8.54 15.11
N GLU A 138 9.80 -9.05 16.29
CA GLU A 138 8.79 -9.60 17.19
C GLU A 138 8.39 -8.58 18.25
N SER A 139 7.09 -8.44 18.49
CA SER A 139 6.55 -7.73 19.65
C SER A 139 5.46 -8.57 20.27
N GLY A 140 5.76 -9.13 21.45
CA GLY A 140 4.94 -10.16 22.09
C GLY A 140 4.88 -11.42 21.23
N THR A 141 3.68 -11.80 20.79
CA THR A 141 3.44 -12.97 19.94
C THR A 141 3.21 -12.61 18.48
N ILE A 142 3.36 -11.34 18.11
CA ILE A 142 3.08 -10.83 16.77
C ILE A 142 4.42 -10.54 16.08
N VAL A 143 4.56 -11.05 14.86
CA VAL A 143 5.67 -10.71 13.96
C VAL A 143 5.21 -9.53 13.11
N TYR A 144 5.95 -8.43 13.18
CA TYR A 144 5.72 -7.22 12.40
C TYR A 144 6.73 -7.13 11.26
N SER A 145 6.38 -6.35 10.23
CA SER A 145 7.25 -6.04 9.10
C SER A 145 7.54 -4.54 9.04
N ARG A 146 8.77 -4.19 8.69
CA ARG A 146 9.18 -2.82 8.39
C ARG A 146 10.12 -2.81 7.19
N LEU A 147 10.21 -1.69 6.48
CA LEU A 147 11.22 -1.46 5.47
C LEU A 147 12.40 -0.72 6.10
N ARG A 148 13.59 -1.32 6.04
CA ARG A 148 14.83 -0.54 6.15
C ARG A 148 15.00 0.22 4.84
N VAL A 149 14.87 1.53 4.93
CA VAL A 149 14.82 2.40 3.76
C VAL A 149 16.19 2.48 3.09
N ASN A 150 16.21 2.22 1.79
CA ASN A 150 17.34 2.50 0.92
C ASN A 150 17.24 3.94 0.40
N GLU A 151 16.05 4.34 -0.08
CA GLU A 151 15.79 5.65 -0.65
C GLU A 151 14.32 6.08 -0.49
N PHE A 152 14.10 7.38 -0.27
CA PHE A 152 12.83 8.05 -0.51
C PHE A 152 12.93 8.94 -1.74
N GLN A 153 11.88 8.93 -2.56
CA GLN A 153 11.68 9.87 -3.65
C GLN A 153 10.36 10.62 -3.38
N ILE A 154 10.43 11.95 -3.24
CA ILE A 154 9.23 12.77 -3.05
C ILE A 154 8.54 12.92 -4.41
N ASN A 155 7.28 12.50 -4.48
CA ASN A 155 6.46 12.65 -5.67
C ASN A 155 5.80 14.03 -5.59
N GLU A 156 6.18 14.95 -6.48
CA GLU A 156 5.54 16.26 -6.54
C GLU A 156 4.04 16.07 -6.78
N SER A 157 3.21 16.65 -5.91
CA SER A 157 1.78 16.75 -6.12
C SER A 157 1.54 17.62 -7.35
N GLY A 158 1.16 16.98 -8.46
CA GLY A 158 0.75 17.67 -9.67
C GLY A 158 -0.32 18.71 -9.32
N SER A 159 0.02 19.99 -9.49
CA SER A 159 -0.92 21.11 -9.38
C SER A 159 -1.93 21.11 -10.51
#